data_AF-X7YQW3-F1
#
_entry.id   AF-X7YQW3-F1
#
_cell.length_a   1.000
_cell.length_b   1.000
_cell.length_c   1.000
_cell.angle_alpha   90.00
_cell.angle_beta   90.00
_cell.angle_gamma   90.00
#
_symmetry.space_group_name_H-M   'P 1'
#
loop_
_entity.id
_entity.type
_entity.pdbx_description
1 polymer ?
#
loop_
_entity_poly.entity_id
_entity_poly.type
_entity_poly.pdbx_seq_one_letter_code
_entity_poly.pdbx_strand_id
1 'polypeptide(L)'
;METAGQAQLVASELLPAAGDWAALERFGFIKKTPVAEDNLFVEAILPEGWRRERDDHPMWSKVLDTRGLPRVSIFYKAAFYDRDAFFTLVDVGAEIVGEVIVDDAPVVIPAEWSLLTKEERTQGRRHAQRLASDDWDEHKQRRAQELLELLAQAEPE
;
A
#
# COMPACT_ATOMS: atom_id res chain seq x y z
N MET A 1 17.61 -14.69 5.31
CA MET A 1 18.21 -13.38 5.01
C MET A 1 17.12 -12.35 4.79
N GLU A 2 16.22 -12.56 3.82
CA GLU A 2 15.10 -11.63 3.53
C GLU A 2 14.19 -11.32 4.72
N THR A 3 13.61 -12.35 5.37
CA THR A 3 12.76 -12.16 6.55
C THR A 3 13.46 -11.41 7.69
N ALA A 4 14.77 -11.61 7.85
CA ALA A 4 15.56 -10.89 8.85
C ALA A 4 15.80 -9.42 8.44
N GLY A 5 16.03 -9.16 7.15
CA GLY A 5 16.13 -7.81 6.61
C GLY A 5 14.82 -7.03 6.72
N GLN A 6 13.69 -7.64 6.39
CA GLN A 6 12.36 -7.08 6.60
C GLN A 6 12.11 -6.76 8.08
N ALA A 7 12.45 -7.70 8.97
CA ALA A 7 12.32 -7.50 10.42
C ALA A 7 13.16 -6.31 10.94
N GLN A 8 14.39 -6.16 10.45
CA GLN A 8 15.26 -5.04 10.79
C GLN A 8 14.73 -3.72 10.27
N LEU A 9 14.27 -3.69 9.01
CA LEU A 9 13.73 -2.48 8.39
C LEU A 9 12.50 -1.96 9.14
N VAL A 10 11.55 -2.84 9.47
CA VAL A 10 10.34 -2.49 10.23
C VAL A 10 10.66 -1.95 11.63
N ALA A 11 11.72 -2.45 12.26
CA ALA A 11 12.17 -2.01 13.58
C ALA A 11 13.08 -0.77 13.56
N SER A 12 13.37 -0.22 12.38
CA SER A 12 14.32 0.90 12.20
C SER A 12 13.62 2.22 11.88
N GLU A 13 14.39 3.32 11.89
CA GLU A 13 13.98 4.62 11.34
C GLU A 13 14.31 4.76 9.85
N LEU A 14 14.74 3.68 9.17
CA LEU A 14 15.17 3.76 7.78
C LEU A 14 13.98 3.70 6.81
N LEU A 15 14.15 4.37 5.67
CA LEU A 15 13.33 4.19 4.47
C LEU A 15 14.24 4.13 3.24
N PRO A 16 13.81 3.47 2.16
CA PRO A 16 14.58 3.42 0.93
C PRO A 16 14.87 4.82 0.38
N ALA A 17 16.10 5.02 -0.10
CA ALA A 17 16.50 6.25 -0.77
C ALA A 17 15.76 6.40 -2.11
N ALA A 18 15.45 5.29 -2.78
CA ALA A 18 14.74 5.24 -4.06
C ALA A 18 13.21 5.27 -3.86
N GLY A 19 12.56 6.23 -4.51
CA GLY A 19 11.11 6.45 -4.49
C GLY A 19 10.75 7.94 -4.56
N ASP A 20 9.45 8.24 -4.65
CA ASP A 20 8.96 9.63 -4.72
C ASP A 20 8.93 10.30 -3.33
N TRP A 21 10.09 10.79 -2.89
CA TRP A 21 10.24 11.49 -1.62
C TRP A 21 9.42 12.78 -1.53
N ALA A 22 9.25 13.50 -2.64
CA ALA A 22 8.43 14.71 -2.67
C ALA A 22 6.95 14.41 -2.37
N ALA A 23 6.49 13.19 -2.69
CA ALA A 23 5.17 12.74 -2.29
C ALA A 23 5.09 12.33 -0.82
N LEU A 24 6.11 11.66 -0.27
CA LEU A 24 6.17 11.35 1.17
C LEU A 24 6.21 12.63 2.03
N GLU A 25 6.97 13.64 1.64
CA GLU A 25 7.03 14.92 2.35
C GLU A 25 5.67 15.61 2.40
N ARG A 26 4.84 15.49 1.36
CA ARG A 26 3.44 15.97 1.36
C ARG A 26 2.55 15.24 2.36
N PHE A 27 2.88 14.00 2.72
CA PHE A 27 2.24 13.25 3.80
C PHE A 27 2.83 13.56 5.19
N GLY A 28 3.86 14.40 5.27
CA GLY A 28 4.50 14.80 6.53
C GLY A 28 5.70 13.95 6.94
N PHE A 29 6.23 13.10 6.04
CA PHE A 29 7.50 12.41 6.30
C PHE A 29 8.63 13.43 6.29
N ILE A 30 9.64 13.21 7.13
CA ILE A 30 10.86 14.03 7.16
C ILE A 30 12.03 13.17 6.68
N LYS A 31 12.60 13.52 5.52
CA LYS A 31 13.84 12.92 5.01
C LYS A 31 15.03 13.50 5.78
N LYS A 32 15.79 12.65 6.47
CA LYS A 32 17.02 13.04 7.18
C LYS A 32 18.26 12.72 6.31
N THR A 33 19.40 12.52 6.96
CA THR A 33 20.70 12.25 6.34
C THR A 33 20.72 10.86 5.71
N PRO A 34 21.41 10.68 4.57
CA PRO A 34 21.76 9.36 4.05
C PRO A 34 22.54 8.52 5.04
N VAL A 35 22.32 7.20 5.04
CA VAL A 35 23.09 6.29 5.89
C VAL A 35 24.51 6.16 5.34
N ALA A 36 25.51 6.42 6.18
CA ALA A 36 26.90 6.20 5.80
C ALA A 36 27.12 4.73 5.45
N GLU A 37 27.81 4.46 4.34
CA GLU A 37 28.12 3.10 3.84
C GLU A 37 26.90 2.28 3.32
N ASP A 38 25.69 2.84 3.32
CA ASP A 38 24.50 2.17 2.78
C ASP A 38 23.62 3.14 1.98
N ASN A 39 23.93 3.28 0.69
CA ASN A 39 23.24 4.20 -0.22
C ASN A 39 21.78 3.80 -0.54
N LEU A 40 21.35 2.60 -0.14
CA LEU A 40 19.97 2.14 -0.33
C LEU A 40 19.00 2.81 0.64
N PHE A 41 19.48 3.37 1.75
CA PHE A 41 18.62 3.89 2.81
C PHE A 41 18.96 5.32 3.21
N VAL A 42 17.94 5.98 3.73
CA VAL A 42 18.04 7.25 4.45
C VAL A 42 17.31 7.11 5.77
N GLU A 43 17.73 7.87 6.78
CA GLU A 43 16.93 8.03 7.98
C GLU A 43 15.66 8.84 7.66
N ALA A 44 14.54 8.48 8.29
CA ALA A 44 13.26 9.13 8.04
C ALA A 44 12.36 9.12 9.27
N ILE A 45 11.71 10.26 9.53
CA ILE A 45 10.66 10.35 10.55
C ILE A 45 9.31 10.14 9.85
N LEU A 46 8.53 9.20 10.37
CA LEU A 46 7.15 9.01 9.96
C LEU A 46 6.26 10.11 10.56
N PRO A 47 5.13 10.45 9.92
CA PRO A 47 4.13 11.30 10.54
C PRO A 47 3.65 10.72 11.88
N GLU A 48 3.20 11.59 12.78
CA GLU A 48 2.76 11.16 14.12
C GLU A 48 1.64 10.11 14.04
N GLY A 49 1.80 9.02 14.80
CA GLY A 49 0.85 7.91 14.86
C GLY A 49 0.90 6.94 13.66
N TRP A 50 1.73 7.19 12.66
CA TRP A 50 1.97 6.25 11.56
C TRP A 50 2.95 5.16 12.01
N ARG A 51 2.81 3.95 11.46
CA ARG A 51 3.61 2.79 11.87
C ARG A 51 4.07 1.94 10.70
N ARG A 52 5.20 1.27 10.87
CA ARG A 52 5.68 0.22 9.96
C ARG A 52 5.03 -1.11 10.32
N GLU A 53 4.71 -1.91 9.32
CA GLU A 53 4.19 -3.27 9.48
C GLU A 53 4.84 -4.21 8.47
N ARG A 54 5.04 -5.47 8.87
CA ARG A 54 5.52 -6.51 7.96
C ARG A 54 4.37 -6.92 7.04
N ASP A 55 4.69 -7.17 5.78
CA ASP A 55 3.79 -7.86 4.88
C ASP A 55 4.03 -9.37 4.96
N ASP A 56 3.08 -10.17 4.48
CA ASP A 56 3.22 -11.64 4.42
C ASP A 56 4.34 -12.06 3.46
N HIS A 57 4.66 -11.21 2.47
CA HIS A 57 5.80 -11.45 1.61
C HIS A 57 7.12 -11.01 2.28
N PRO A 58 8.16 -11.86 2.34
CA PRO A 58 9.38 -11.62 3.14
C PRO A 58 10.26 -10.44 2.67
N MET A 59 9.96 -9.84 1.52
CA MET A 59 10.64 -8.66 0.97
C MET A 59 9.79 -7.39 1.04
N TRP A 60 8.52 -7.48 1.42
CA TRP A 60 7.62 -6.33 1.42
C TRP A 60 7.29 -5.91 2.84
N SER A 61 7.15 -4.61 3.07
CA SER A 61 6.64 -4.04 4.31
C SER A 61 5.80 -2.82 3.97
N LYS A 62 4.92 -2.42 4.89
CA LYS A 62 3.99 -1.33 4.67
C LYS A 62 4.18 -0.25 5.73
N VAL A 63 3.93 1.01 5.37
CA VAL A 63 3.68 2.08 6.34
C VAL A 63 2.19 2.34 6.36
N LEU A 64 1.60 2.24 7.54
CA LEU A 64 0.18 2.47 7.78
C LEU A 64 -0.04 3.84 8.42
N ASP A 65 -1.13 4.51 8.04
CA ASP A 65 -1.57 5.74 8.70
C ASP A 65 -2.26 5.46 10.05
N THR A 66 -2.73 6.52 10.70
CA THR A 66 -3.45 6.44 11.99
C THR A 66 -4.77 5.69 11.94
N ARG A 67 -5.34 5.46 10.74
CA ARG A 67 -6.53 4.64 10.51
C ARG A 67 -6.18 3.17 10.28
N GLY A 68 -4.89 2.83 10.25
CA GLY A 68 -4.41 1.49 9.92
C GLY A 68 -4.37 1.22 8.41
N LEU A 69 -4.50 2.25 7.56
CA LEU A 69 -4.57 2.08 6.11
C LEU A 69 -3.17 2.17 5.47
N PRO A 70 -2.82 1.30 4.50
CA PRO A 70 -1.51 1.31 3.87
C PRO A 70 -1.31 2.55 3.01
N ARG A 71 -0.17 3.23 3.18
CA ARG A 71 0.18 4.47 2.47
C ARG A 71 1.43 4.32 1.61
N VAL A 72 2.34 3.49 2.09
CA VAL A 72 3.62 3.24 1.46
C VAL A 72 3.84 1.74 1.46
N SER A 73 4.15 1.19 0.29
CA SER A 73 4.67 -0.17 0.16
C SER A 73 6.17 -0.09 -0.04
N ILE A 74 6.92 -0.86 0.74
CA ILE A 74 8.38 -0.84 0.78
C ILE A 74 8.88 -2.22 0.38
N PHE A 75 9.67 -2.25 -0.69
CA PHE A 75 10.42 -3.43 -1.09
C PHE A 75 11.83 -3.35 -0.51
N TYR A 76 12.30 -4.46 0.07
CA TYR A 76 13.68 -4.64 0.46
C TYR A 76 14.13 -6.07 0.23
N LYS A 77 15.16 -6.20 -0.61
CA LYS A 77 15.92 -7.42 -0.84
C LYS A 77 17.26 -7.33 -0.10
N ALA A 78 17.45 -8.17 0.90
CA ALA A 78 18.58 -8.16 1.82
C ALA A 78 19.74 -9.08 1.41
N ALA A 79 19.61 -9.85 0.32
CA ALA A 79 20.66 -10.71 -0.20
C ALA A 79 21.95 -9.92 -0.48
N PHE A 80 23.07 -10.30 0.15
CA PHE A 80 24.33 -9.54 0.13
C PHE A 80 24.93 -9.29 -1.27
N TYR A 81 24.57 -10.11 -2.26
CA TYR A 81 25.09 -10.05 -3.63
C TYR A 81 24.17 -9.30 -4.61
N ASP A 82 22.95 -8.96 -4.18
CA ASP A 82 21.91 -8.35 -5.02
C ASP A 82 20.89 -7.63 -4.13
N ARG A 83 21.39 -6.64 -3.38
CA ARG A 83 20.56 -5.82 -2.50
C ARG A 83 19.81 -4.79 -3.33
N ASP A 84 18.53 -4.61 -3.03
CA ASP A 84 17.72 -3.56 -3.64
C ASP A 84 16.66 -3.08 -2.65
N ALA A 85 16.35 -1.79 -2.67
CA ALA A 85 15.36 -1.20 -1.80
C ALA A 85 14.69 -0.01 -2.50
N PHE A 86 13.36 -0.02 -2.54
CA PHE A 86 12.56 1.08 -3.05
C PHE A 86 11.20 1.12 -2.36
N PHE A 87 10.50 2.24 -2.50
CA PHE A 87 9.10 2.32 -2.06
C PHE A 87 8.19 2.87 -3.16
N THR A 88 6.91 2.54 -3.05
CA THR A 88 5.82 3.09 -3.85
C THR A 88 4.73 3.64 -2.94
N LEU A 89 3.99 4.63 -3.42
CA LEU A 89 2.77 5.07 -2.76
C LEU A 89 1.61 4.14 -3.09
N VAL A 90 0.77 3.91 -2.10
CA VAL A 90 -0.44 3.09 -2.24
C VAL A 90 -1.62 4.00 -2.55
N ASP A 91 -2.32 3.73 -3.65
CA ASP A 91 -3.67 4.21 -3.84
C ASP A 91 -4.59 3.35 -2.96
N VAL A 92 -4.91 3.87 -1.78
CA VAL A 92 -5.58 3.12 -0.71
C VAL A 92 -6.95 2.63 -1.14
N GLY A 93 -7.67 3.44 -1.92
CA GLY A 93 -8.96 3.05 -2.47
C GLY A 93 -8.83 1.88 -3.44
N ALA A 94 -7.85 1.96 -4.34
CA ALA A 94 -7.56 0.89 -5.29
C ALA A 94 -7.06 -0.39 -4.61
N GLU A 95 -6.21 -0.28 -3.58
CA GLU A 95 -5.67 -1.43 -2.82
C GLU A 95 -6.80 -2.22 -2.17
N ILE A 96 -7.65 -1.55 -1.38
CA ILE A 96 -8.76 -2.19 -0.66
C ILE A 96 -9.75 -2.86 -1.63
N VAL A 97 -10.06 -2.18 -2.73
CA VAL A 97 -10.93 -2.74 -3.77
C VAL A 97 -10.25 -3.92 -4.48
N GLY A 98 -8.96 -3.80 -4.75
CA GLY A 98 -8.16 -4.82 -5.41
C GLY A 98 -8.08 -6.11 -4.60
N GLU A 99 -7.87 -6.02 -3.29
CA GLU A 99 -7.85 -7.18 -2.39
C GLU A 99 -9.17 -7.96 -2.44
N VAL A 100 -10.32 -7.27 -2.39
CA VAL A 100 -11.64 -7.91 -2.52
C VAL A 100 -11.81 -8.58 -3.88
N ILE A 101 -11.28 -7.99 -4.96
CA ILE A 101 -11.45 -8.52 -6.32
C ILE A 101 -10.53 -9.72 -6.58
N VAL A 102 -9.33 -9.75 -6.00
CA VAL A 102 -8.33 -10.81 -6.21
C VAL A 102 -8.57 -12.02 -5.32
N ASP A 103 -9.12 -11.84 -4.12
CA ASP A 103 -9.45 -12.94 -3.21
C ASP A 103 -10.58 -13.82 -3.79
N ASP A 104 -10.57 -15.12 -3.49
CA ASP A 104 -11.63 -16.07 -3.82
C ASP A 104 -12.81 -16.02 -2.82
N ALA A 105 -12.67 -15.30 -1.71
CA ALA A 105 -13.73 -15.08 -0.72
C ALA A 105 -14.98 -14.42 -1.33
N PRO A 106 -16.17 -14.50 -0.70
CA PRO A 106 -17.35 -13.76 -1.16
C PRO A 106 -17.09 -12.26 -1.28
N VAL A 107 -17.62 -11.63 -2.33
CA VAL A 107 -17.50 -10.18 -2.53
C VAL A 107 -18.35 -9.48 -1.48
N VAL A 108 -17.69 -8.68 -0.64
CA VAL A 108 -18.33 -7.87 0.40
C VAL A 108 -17.71 -6.48 0.41
N ILE A 109 -18.43 -5.47 0.92
CA ILE A 109 -17.82 -4.17 1.17
C ILE A 109 -16.85 -4.33 2.36
N PRO A 110 -15.55 -4.09 2.18
CA PRO A 110 -14.57 -4.28 3.23
C PRO A 110 -14.78 -3.24 4.35
N ALA A 111 -14.48 -3.59 5.60
CA ALA A 111 -14.72 -2.72 6.75
C ALA A 111 -13.96 -1.39 6.64
N GLU A 112 -12.76 -1.46 6.05
CA GLU A 112 -11.84 -0.37 5.75
C GLU A 112 -12.47 0.68 4.82
N TRP A 113 -13.46 0.30 4.00
CA TRP A 113 -14.19 1.23 3.12
C TRP A 113 -14.78 2.41 3.89
N SER A 114 -15.29 2.15 5.09
CA SER A 114 -15.87 3.16 5.97
C SER A 114 -14.84 4.18 6.49
N LEU A 115 -13.55 3.79 6.54
CA LEU A 115 -12.43 4.63 6.99
C LEU A 115 -11.89 5.53 5.88
N LEU A 116 -12.25 5.26 4.63
CA LEU A 116 -11.81 6.02 3.47
C LEU A 116 -12.45 7.41 3.41
N THR A 117 -11.65 8.39 3.00
CA THR A 117 -12.11 9.72 2.58
C THR A 117 -12.91 9.61 1.28
N LYS A 118 -13.65 10.68 0.95
CA LYS A 118 -14.41 10.75 -0.31
C LYS A 118 -13.51 10.55 -1.55
N GLU A 119 -12.31 11.11 -1.53
CA GLU A 119 -11.36 11.00 -2.63
C GLU A 119 -10.87 9.55 -2.78
N GLU A 120 -10.48 8.91 -1.67
CA GLU A 120 -10.04 7.50 -1.67
C GLU A 120 -11.16 6.56 -2.13
N ARG A 121 -12.41 6.78 -1.70
CA ARG A 121 -13.57 6.01 -2.22
C ARG A 121 -13.77 6.23 -3.72
N THR A 122 -13.56 7.45 -4.21
CA THR A 122 -13.64 7.76 -5.65
C THR A 122 -12.56 7.01 -6.44
N GLN A 123 -11.34 6.96 -5.91
CA GLN A 123 -10.22 6.20 -6.50
C GLN A 123 -10.52 4.70 -6.52
N GLY A 124 -11.02 4.14 -5.42
CA GLY A 124 -11.45 2.74 -5.35
C GLY A 124 -12.57 2.41 -6.35
N ARG A 125 -13.62 3.25 -6.45
CA ARG A 125 -14.69 3.07 -7.45
C ARG A 125 -14.14 3.11 -8.87
N ARG A 126 -13.24 4.05 -9.19
CA ARG A 126 -12.60 4.13 -10.51
C ARG A 126 -11.78 2.87 -10.82
N HIS A 127 -11.07 2.33 -9.83
CA HIS A 127 -10.31 1.10 -9.99
C HIS A 127 -11.23 -0.11 -10.28
N ALA A 128 -12.31 -0.27 -9.51
CA ALA A 128 -13.32 -1.30 -9.76
C ALA A 128 -13.96 -1.14 -11.15
N GLN A 129 -14.33 0.08 -11.56
CA GLN A 129 -14.90 0.34 -12.90
C GLN A 129 -13.96 -0.09 -14.03
N ARG A 130 -12.66 0.19 -13.87
CA ARG A 130 -11.64 -0.23 -14.84
C ARG A 130 -11.59 -1.76 -14.94
N LEU A 131 -11.56 -2.47 -13.81
CA LEU A 131 -11.54 -3.94 -13.78
C LEU A 131 -12.84 -4.56 -14.28
N ALA A 132 -13.99 -3.95 -14.00
CA ALA A 132 -15.29 -4.38 -14.52
C ALA A 132 -15.41 -4.24 -16.05
N SER A 133 -14.56 -3.40 -16.65
CA SER A 133 -14.47 -3.17 -18.10
C SER A 133 -13.31 -3.95 -18.75
N ASP A 134 -12.49 -4.64 -17.96
CA ASP A 134 -11.33 -5.41 -18.42
C ASP A 134 -11.79 -6.81 -18.86
N ASP A 135 -11.61 -7.14 -20.14
CA ASP A 135 -12.08 -8.39 -20.75
C ASP A 135 -11.03 -9.51 -20.71
N TRP A 136 -9.85 -9.25 -20.15
CA TRP A 136 -8.76 -10.24 -20.07
C TRP A 136 -8.90 -11.23 -18.92
N ASP A 137 -9.70 -10.89 -17.89
CA ASP A 137 -9.88 -11.71 -16.69
C ASP A 137 -11.37 -11.70 -16.25
N GLU A 138 -12.17 -12.59 -16.82
CA GLU A 138 -13.60 -12.71 -16.55
C GLU A 138 -13.92 -12.88 -15.05
N HIS A 139 -13.02 -13.52 -14.29
CA HIS A 139 -13.20 -13.70 -12.86
C HIS A 139 -13.12 -12.36 -12.13
N LYS A 140 -12.05 -11.60 -12.35
CA LYS A 140 -11.89 -10.26 -11.76
C LYS A 140 -12.96 -9.29 -12.25
N GLN A 141 -13.33 -9.38 -13.53
CA GLN A 141 -14.37 -8.54 -14.12
C GLN A 141 -15.70 -8.70 -13.40
N ARG A 142 -16.18 -9.94 -13.25
CA ARG A 142 -17.44 -10.25 -12.56
C ARG A 142 -17.42 -9.79 -11.11
N ARG A 143 -16.33 -10.03 -10.38
CA ARG A 143 -16.18 -9.61 -8.98
C ARG A 143 -16.18 -8.10 -8.83
N ALA A 144 -15.55 -7.37 -9.75
CA ALA A 144 -15.57 -5.93 -9.77
C ALA A 144 -16.99 -5.37 -10.01
N GLN A 145 -17.77 -5.98 -10.90
CA GLN A 145 -19.18 -5.62 -11.13
C GLN A 145 -20.03 -5.83 -9.88
N GLU A 146 -19.91 -7.00 -9.23
CA GLU A 146 -20.62 -7.31 -7.98
C GLU A 146 -20.29 -6.30 -6.88
N LEU A 147 -19.01 -5.95 -6.70
CA LEU A 147 -18.60 -4.95 -5.71
C LEU A 147 -19.19 -3.57 -6.02
N LEU A 148 -19.20 -3.16 -7.29
CA LEU A 148 -19.79 -1.86 -7.69
C LEU A 148 -21.29 -1.79 -7.38
N GLU A 149 -22.03 -2.88 -7.60
CA GLU A 149 -23.45 -2.97 -7.25
C GLU A 149 -23.67 -2.83 -5.74
N LEU A 150 -22.89 -3.53 -4.92
CA LEU A 150 -22.94 -3.41 -3.46
C LEU A 150 -22.65 -1.97 -3.00
N LEU A 151 -21.59 -1.36 -3.55
CA LEU A 151 -21.21 0.01 -3.22
C LEU A 151 -22.25 1.05 -3.65
N ALA A 152 -23.00 0.81 -4.73
CA ALA A 152 -24.09 1.68 -5.16
C ALA A 152 -25.33 1.58 -4.24
N GLN A 153 -25.61 0.39 -3.70
CA GLN A 153 -26.72 0.18 -2.77
C GLN A 153 -26.43 0.76 -1.38
N ALA A 154 -25.18 0.71 -0.93
CA ALA A 154 -24.78 1.20 0.40
C ALA A 154 -24.66 2.72 0.50
N GLU A 155 -24.36 3.41 -0.61
CA GLU A 155 -24.18 4.85 -0.67
C GLU A 155 -24.96 5.42 -1.87
N PRO A 156 -26.30 5.52 -1.80
CA PRO A 156 -27.08 6.17 -2.85
C PRO A 156 -26.72 7.65 -2.92
N GLU A 157 -26.56 8.17 -4.14
CA GLU A 157 -26.20 9.58 -4.42
C GLU A 157 -27.11 10.62 -3.74
#